data_AF-A0A0C4YMX3-F1
#
_entry.id   AF-A0A0C4YMX3-F1
#
_cell.length_a   1.000
_cell.length_b   1.000
_cell.length_c   1.000
_cell.angle_alpha   90.00
_cell.angle_beta   90.00
_cell.angle_gamma   90.00
#
_symmetry.space_group_name_H-M   'P 1'
#
loop_
_entity.id
_entity.type
_entity.pdbx_description
1 polymer ?
#
loop_
_entity_poly.entity_id
_entity_poly.type
_entity_poly.pdbx_seq_one_letter_code
_entity_poly.pdbx_strand_id
1 'polypeptide(L)'
;MVLSASALALLHGARIPLGMPPGYHAAMVKLARSRTSVSPDTPQALFRMRVMLGDTIAIGPGKIALLEAIRECGSISAAAKHLDMSYKRAWDLLNEINRSLARPAVDSEHGGAQGGGTVLTPVGEEAIRLYRAAELRAAKACEAEINGLIKLLAKP
;
A
#
# COMPACT_ATOMS: atom_id res chain seq x y z
N MET A 1 1.09 -0.12 -6.75
CA MET A 1 -0.30 0.21 -7.10
C MET A 1 -0.28 0.63 -8.55
N VAL A 2 -0.89 -0.16 -9.45
CA VAL A 2 -1.03 0.21 -10.86
C VAL A 2 -2.17 1.23 -10.90
N LEU A 3 -1.89 2.50 -11.15
CA LEU A 3 -2.93 3.45 -11.49
C LEU A 3 -2.80 3.73 -12.99
N SER A 4 -3.67 3.10 -13.78
CA SER A 4 -3.95 3.57 -15.14
C SER A 4 -4.49 5.01 -15.05
N ALA A 5 -4.23 5.83 -16.05
CA ALA A 5 -4.75 7.20 -16.14
C ALA A 5 -6.29 7.27 -15.93
N SER A 6 -7.01 6.20 -16.25
CA SER A 6 -8.46 6.08 -16.02
C SER A 6 -8.86 5.90 -14.54
N ALA A 7 -7.99 5.34 -13.70
CA ALA A 7 -8.24 5.18 -12.26
C ALA A 7 -8.07 6.50 -11.50
N LEU A 8 -7.23 7.40 -12.02
CA LEU A 8 -7.04 8.74 -11.46
C LEU A 8 -8.30 9.61 -11.64
N ALA A 9 -9.06 9.41 -12.73
CA ALA A 9 -10.30 10.12 -13.01
C ALA A 9 -11.46 9.75 -12.05
N LEU A 10 -11.52 8.50 -11.57
CA LEU A 10 -12.55 8.06 -10.61
C LEU A 10 -12.34 8.65 -9.20
N LEU A 11 -11.11 9.02 -8.85
CA LEU A 11 -10.78 9.64 -7.55
C LEU A 11 -11.00 11.16 -7.53
N HIS A 12 -11.08 11.82 -8.69
CA HIS A 12 -11.28 13.27 -8.77
C HIS A 12 -12.76 13.71 -8.63
N GLY A 13 -13.74 12.79 -8.66
CA GLY A 13 -15.17 13.11 -8.59
C GLY A 13 -15.94 12.55 -7.38
N ALA A 14 -15.36 11.61 -6.63
CA ALA A 14 -16.05 10.99 -5.50
C ALA A 14 -15.72 11.72 -4.18
N ARG A 15 -16.71 12.42 -3.61
CA ARG A 15 -16.65 12.88 -2.21
C ARG A 15 -16.35 11.67 -1.31
N ILE A 16 -15.19 11.66 -0.66
CA ILE A 16 -14.81 10.63 0.32
C ILE A 16 -15.79 10.76 1.51
N PRO A 17 -16.63 9.76 1.81
CA PRO A 17 -17.52 9.83 2.96
C PRO A 17 -16.70 9.71 4.26
N LEU A 18 -16.99 10.57 5.23
CA LEU A 18 -16.45 10.48 6.59
C LEU A 18 -17.08 9.26 7.28
N GLY A 19 -16.23 8.30 7.70
CA GLY A 19 -16.64 7.05 8.33
C GLY A 19 -16.62 5.86 7.36
N MET A 20 -15.43 5.47 6.89
CA MET A 20 -15.29 4.27 6.06
C MET A 20 -15.59 3.01 6.89
N PRO A 21 -16.44 2.09 6.40
CA PRO A 21 -16.60 0.79 7.03
C PRO A 21 -15.31 -0.03 6.90
N PRO A 22 -15.02 -0.93 7.87
CA PRO A 22 -13.92 -1.88 7.76
C PRO A 22 -13.98 -2.64 6.43
N GLY A 23 -12.86 -2.71 5.72
CA GLY A 23 -12.78 -3.37 4.40
C GLY A 23 -13.20 -2.50 3.20
N TYR A 24 -13.54 -1.22 3.37
CA TYR A 24 -13.82 -0.32 2.24
C TYR A 24 -12.65 -0.22 1.27
N HIS A 25 -11.41 -0.11 1.78
CA HIS A 25 -10.22 -0.04 0.93
C HIS A 25 -10.02 -1.34 0.15
N ALA A 26 -10.05 -2.50 0.80
CA ALA A 26 -10.05 -3.81 0.14
C ALA A 26 -11.19 -3.97 -0.88
N ALA A 27 -12.40 -3.53 -0.56
CA ALA A 27 -13.55 -3.57 -1.47
C ALA A 27 -13.35 -2.67 -2.69
N MET A 28 -12.82 -1.46 -2.50
CA MET A 28 -12.51 -0.53 -3.59
C MET A 28 -11.31 -1.00 -4.43
N VAL A 29 -10.30 -1.62 -3.81
CA VAL A 29 -9.17 -2.25 -4.52
C VAL A 29 -9.64 -3.48 -5.30
N LYS A 30 -10.51 -4.31 -4.73
CA LYS A 30 -11.10 -5.48 -5.40
C LYS A 30 -12.04 -5.08 -6.54
N LEU A 31 -12.85 -4.03 -6.34
CA LEU A 31 -13.74 -3.45 -7.35
C LEU A 31 -12.97 -2.72 -8.46
N ALA A 32 -11.88 -2.02 -8.12
CA ALA A 32 -10.97 -1.46 -9.11
C ALA A 32 -10.31 -2.59 -9.91
N ARG A 33 -9.74 -3.60 -9.25
CA ARG A 33 -9.13 -4.78 -9.91
C ARG A 33 -10.11 -5.59 -10.76
N SER A 34 -11.38 -5.71 -10.37
CA SER A 34 -12.40 -6.42 -11.15
C SER A 34 -12.99 -5.62 -12.30
N ARG A 35 -12.80 -4.28 -12.32
CA ARG A 35 -13.26 -3.38 -13.40
C ARG A 35 -12.13 -2.88 -14.30
N THR A 36 -10.88 -3.01 -13.87
CA THR A 36 -9.71 -2.81 -14.73
C THR A 36 -9.08 -4.15 -15.03
N SER A 37 -9.67 -4.91 -15.96
CA SER A 37 -8.86 -5.71 -16.86
C SER A 37 -8.07 -4.72 -17.73
N VAL A 38 -7.02 -4.12 -17.15
CA VAL A 38 -6.01 -3.42 -17.94
C VAL A 38 -5.48 -4.51 -18.87
N SER A 39 -5.64 -4.33 -20.19
CA SER A 39 -5.08 -5.28 -21.15
C SER A 39 -3.60 -5.47 -20.79
N PRO A 40 -3.06 -6.71 -20.82
CA PRO A 40 -1.63 -6.96 -20.60
C PRO A 40 -0.74 -6.01 -21.42
N ASP A 41 -1.25 -5.58 -22.57
CA ASP A 41 -0.54 -4.75 -23.53
C ASP A 41 -0.73 -3.25 -23.31
N THR A 42 -1.47 -2.83 -22.29
CA THR A 42 -1.58 -1.41 -21.92
C THR A 42 -0.37 -1.00 -21.09
N PRO A 43 0.44 -0.02 -21.53
CA PRO A 43 1.55 0.49 -20.74
C PRO A 43 1.12 1.00 -19.37
N GLN A 44 1.91 0.69 -18.34
CA GLN A 44 1.67 1.09 -16.97
C GLN A 44 2.91 1.73 -16.36
N ALA A 45 2.78 2.94 -15.83
CA ALA A 45 3.82 3.57 -15.03
C ALA A 45 3.65 3.21 -13.55
N LEU A 46 4.72 2.73 -12.92
CA LEU A 46 4.71 2.31 -11.51
C LEU A 46 5.75 3.09 -10.71
N PHE A 47 5.28 4.01 -9.87
CA PHE A 47 6.13 4.63 -8.85
C PHE A 47 6.36 3.66 -7.69
N ARG A 48 7.63 3.46 -7.35
CA ARG A 48 8.04 2.67 -6.18
C ARG A 48 9.01 3.49 -5.34
N MET A 49 8.47 4.32 -4.47
CA MET A 49 9.27 5.12 -3.54
C MET A 49 9.87 4.21 -2.46
N ARG A 50 11.12 4.47 -2.07
CA ARG A 50 11.77 3.86 -0.91
C ARG A 50 12.45 4.96 -0.11
N VAL A 51 12.28 4.92 1.21
CA VAL A 51 13.00 5.76 2.16
C VAL A 51 14.03 4.88 2.85
N MET A 52 15.29 5.29 2.78
CA MET A 52 16.43 4.56 3.36
C MET A 52 16.80 5.14 4.73
N LEU A 53 17.23 4.28 5.63
CA LEU A 53 17.92 4.65 6.87
C LEU A 53 19.17 3.78 6.97
N GLY A 54 20.33 4.36 6.65
CA GLY A 54 21.54 3.59 6.35
C GLY A 54 21.30 2.61 5.20
N ASP A 55 21.66 1.35 5.39
CA ASP A 55 21.48 0.27 4.40
C ASP A 55 20.08 -0.38 4.44
N THR A 56 19.19 0.09 5.32
CA THR A 56 17.85 -0.46 5.48
C THR A 56 16.81 0.35 4.71
N ILE A 57 15.93 -0.32 3.97
CA ILE A 57 14.72 0.30 3.42
C ILE A 57 13.75 0.51 4.59
N ALA A 58 13.78 1.66 5.24
CA ALA A 58 12.90 1.99 6.37
C ALA A 58 11.42 1.97 5.98
N ILE A 59 11.08 2.60 4.85
CA ILE A 59 9.73 2.65 4.30
C ILE A 59 9.78 2.29 2.81
N GLY A 60 8.83 1.49 2.35
CA GLY A 60 8.75 1.11 0.94
C GLY A 60 7.49 0.29 0.63
N PRO A 61 7.29 -0.12 -0.63
CA PRO A 61 6.01 -0.64 -1.10
C PRO A 61 5.53 -1.86 -0.31
N GLY A 62 6.43 -2.81 -0.03
CA GLY A 62 6.10 -4.04 0.71
C GLY A 62 5.80 -3.79 2.19
N LYS A 63 6.50 -2.84 2.81
CA LYS A 63 6.29 -2.46 4.22
C LYS A 63 4.95 -1.73 4.39
N ILE A 64 4.62 -0.82 3.47
CA ILE A 64 3.32 -0.13 3.47
C ILE A 64 2.17 -1.10 3.16
N ALA A 65 2.34 -2.01 2.19
CA ALA A 65 1.35 -3.05 1.92
C ALA A 65 1.09 -3.94 3.14
N LEU A 66 2.12 -4.28 3.91
CA LEU A 66 1.96 -5.03 5.16
C LEU A 66 1.14 -4.25 6.20
N LEU A 67 1.44 -2.96 6.42
CA LEU A 67 0.69 -2.14 7.38
C LEU A 67 -0.78 -1.98 6.96
N GLU A 68 -1.04 -1.78 5.67
CA GLU A 68 -2.41 -1.74 5.12
C GLU A 68 -3.15 -3.07 5.35
N ALA A 69 -2.48 -4.20 5.09
CA ALA A 69 -3.07 -5.52 5.31
C ALA A 69 -3.33 -5.79 6.81
N ILE A 70 -2.44 -5.34 7.71
CA ILE A 70 -2.65 -5.42 9.16
C ILE A 70 -3.88 -4.58 9.57
N ARG A 71 -4.01 -3.36 9.06
CA ARG A 71 -5.19 -2.50 9.30
C ARG A 71 -6.49 -3.18 8.90
N GLU A 72 -6.49 -3.90 7.78
CA GLU A 72 -7.68 -4.57 7.26
C GLU A 72 -7.97 -5.89 7.95
N CYS A 73 -6.93 -6.66 8.29
CA CYS A 73 -7.07 -8.03 8.78
C CYS A 73 -7.02 -8.16 10.31
N GLY A 74 -6.51 -7.15 11.02
CA GLY A 74 -6.37 -7.15 12.49
C GLY A 74 -5.36 -8.17 13.06
N SER A 75 -4.58 -8.84 12.21
CA SER A 75 -3.56 -9.81 12.62
C SER A 75 -2.44 -9.90 11.59
N ILE A 76 -1.19 -10.04 12.07
CA ILE A 76 -0.02 -10.26 11.21
C ILE A 76 -0.15 -11.56 10.41
N SER A 77 -0.69 -12.62 11.02
CA SER A 77 -0.88 -13.92 10.37
C SER A 77 -1.88 -13.84 9.20
N ALA A 78 -2.99 -13.11 9.39
CA ALA A 78 -3.98 -12.90 8.36
C ALA A 78 -3.45 -11.96 7.27
N ALA A 79 -2.71 -10.91 7.64
CA ALA A 79 -2.03 -10.02 6.69
C ALA A 79 -1.00 -10.77 5.83
N ALA A 80 -0.22 -11.68 6.41
CA ALA A 80 0.73 -12.52 5.68
C ALA A 80 0.04 -13.39 4.63
N LYS A 81 -1.06 -14.07 5.02
CA LYS A 81 -1.89 -14.85 4.10
C LYS A 81 -2.51 -13.99 3.00
N HIS A 82 -3.01 -12.80 3.35
CA HIS A 82 -3.60 -11.86 2.39
C HIS A 82 -2.60 -11.40 1.32
N LEU A 83 -1.33 -11.26 1.70
CA LEU A 83 -0.25 -10.81 0.82
C LEU A 83 0.54 -11.96 0.18
N ASP A 84 0.06 -13.20 0.29
CA ASP A 84 0.70 -14.40 -0.23
C ASP A 84 2.18 -14.52 0.18
N MET A 85 2.46 -14.28 1.46
CA MET A 85 3.80 -14.39 2.04
C MET A 85 3.81 -15.22 3.32
N SER A 86 4.98 -15.74 3.68
CA SER A 86 5.13 -16.47 4.93
C SER A 86 4.95 -15.55 6.15
N TYR A 87 4.42 -16.10 7.23
CA TYR A 87 4.32 -15.38 8.51
C TYR A 87 5.67 -14.81 8.95
N LYS A 88 6.76 -15.61 8.82
CA LYS A 88 8.13 -15.17 9.11
C LYS A 88 8.50 -13.92 8.32
N ARG A 89 8.19 -13.88 7.02
CA ARG A 89 8.48 -12.71 6.18
C ARG A 89 7.72 -11.47 6.65
N ALA A 90 6.44 -11.61 6.97
CA ALA A 90 5.63 -10.50 7.51
C ALA A 90 6.19 -10.00 8.85
N TRP A 91 6.58 -10.92 9.74
CA TRP A 91 7.20 -10.59 11.02
C TRP A 91 8.53 -9.84 10.85
N ASP A 92 9.41 -10.31 9.96
CA ASP A 92 10.69 -9.66 9.68
C ASP A 92 10.50 -8.24 9.13
N LEU A 93 9.56 -8.06 8.20
CA LEU A 93 9.19 -6.74 7.67
C LEU A 93 8.67 -5.81 8.77
N LEU A 94 7.78 -6.30 9.64
CA LEU A 94 7.24 -5.52 10.74
C LEU A 94 8.33 -5.10 11.74
N ASN A 95 9.24 -6.01 12.07
CA ASN A 95 10.39 -5.70 12.93
C ASN A 95 11.32 -4.67 12.30
N GLU A 96 11.56 -4.73 11.00
CA GLU A 96 12.32 -3.68 10.29
C GLU A 96 11.59 -2.33 10.33
N ILE A 97 10.26 -2.31 10.15
CA ILE A 97 9.44 -1.08 10.26
C ILE A 97 9.59 -0.48 11.65
N ASN A 98 9.34 -1.26 12.71
CA ASN A 98 9.37 -0.78 14.09
C ASN A 98 10.78 -0.34 14.53
N ARG A 99 11.85 -0.99 14.03
CA ARG A 99 13.22 -0.54 14.30
C ARG A 99 13.60 0.74 13.57
N SER A 100 12.95 1.04 12.44
CA SER A 100 13.26 2.23 11.63
C SER A 100 12.46 3.47 12.03
N LEU A 101 11.35 3.29 12.75
CA LEU A 101 10.49 4.37 13.19
C LEU A 101 10.79 4.75 14.64
N ALA A 102 10.66 6.04 14.96
CA ALA A 102 10.84 6.53 16.34
C ALA A 102 9.82 5.97 17.33
N ARG A 103 8.66 5.52 16.85
CA ARG A 103 7.62 4.82 17.63
C ARG A 103 7.11 3.64 16.80
N PRO A 104 6.64 2.54 17.44
CA PRO A 104 6.11 1.39 16.72
C PRO A 104 4.96 1.75 15.78
N ALA A 105 4.88 1.07 14.64
CA ALA A 105 3.79 1.21 13.68
C ALA A 105 2.54 0.41 14.09
N VAL A 106 2.69 -0.57 14.98
CA VAL A 106 1.58 -1.39 15.50
C VAL A 106 1.62 -1.48 17.02
N ASP A 107 0.44 -1.58 17.63
CA ASP A 107 0.25 -2.09 18.97
C ASP A 107 -0.20 -3.55 18.85
N SER A 108 0.45 -4.44 19.60
CA SER A 108 0.11 -5.87 19.61
C SER A 108 -0.45 -6.23 20.99
N GLU A 109 -1.64 -6.82 21.02
CA GLU A 109 -2.07 -7.53 22.22
C GLU A 109 -1.21 -8.80 22.34
N HIS A 110 -0.64 -9.04 23.52
CA HIS A 110 0.15 -10.25 23.76
C HIS A 110 -0.77 -11.46 23.56
N GLY A 111 -0.50 -12.26 22.53
CA GLY A 111 -1.37 -13.34 22.11
C GLY A 111 -1.48 -14.46 23.13
N GLY A 112 -2.64 -14.58 23.77
CA GLY A 112 -3.10 -15.82 24.39
C GLY A 112 -3.60 -16.83 23.36
N ALA A 113 -4.14 -17.96 23.82
CA ALA A 113 -4.52 -19.13 23.01
C ALA A 113 -5.49 -18.88 21.82
N GLN A 114 -6.09 -17.69 21.72
CA GLN A 114 -7.01 -17.30 20.64
C GLN A 114 -6.41 -16.34 19.60
N GLY A 115 -5.12 -16.01 19.70
CA GLY A 115 -4.43 -15.11 18.77
C GLY A 115 -4.64 -13.65 19.13
N GLY A 116 -3.58 -12.99 19.59
CA GLY A 116 -3.61 -11.56 19.91
C GLY A 116 -3.85 -10.72 18.65
N GLY A 117 -4.70 -9.70 18.79
CA GLY A 117 -4.93 -8.72 17.74
C GLY A 117 -3.69 -7.85 17.48
N THR A 118 -3.58 -7.33 16.28
CA THR A 118 -2.57 -6.32 15.90
C THR A 118 -3.28 -5.16 15.25
N VAL A 119 -3.13 -3.97 15.83
CA VAL A 119 -3.75 -2.73 15.35
C VAL A 119 -2.67 -1.72 15.03
N LEU A 120 -2.88 -0.87 14.01
CA LEU A 120 -1.95 0.20 13.73
C LEU A 120 -1.96 1.25 14.83
N THR A 121 -0.77 1.76 15.16
CA THR A 121 -0.66 3.00 15.94
C THR A 121 -0.94 4.21 15.04
N PRO A 122 -1.11 5.42 15.61
CA PRO A 122 -1.16 6.64 14.81
C PRO A 122 0.07 6.83 13.91
N VAL A 123 1.24 6.33 14.31
CA VAL A 123 2.47 6.41 13.49
C VAL A 123 2.39 5.46 12.29
N GLY A 124 1.83 4.27 12.47
CA GLY A 124 1.59 3.33 11.37
C GLY A 124 0.62 3.88 10.33
N GLU A 125 -0.49 4.48 10.77
CA GLU A 125 -1.47 5.12 9.89
C GLU A 125 -0.85 6.31 9.13
N GLU A 126 -0.06 7.13 9.82
CA GLU A 126 0.59 8.28 9.21
C GLU A 126 1.62 7.87 8.15
N ALA A 127 2.38 6.79 8.40
CA ALA A 127 3.32 6.24 7.41
C ALA A 127 2.60 5.81 6.12
N ILE A 128 1.45 5.14 6.22
CA ILE A 128 0.62 4.78 5.06
C ILE A 128 0.16 6.04 4.33
N ARG A 129 -0.43 6.99 5.08
CA ARG A 129 -1.00 8.22 4.52
C ARG A 129 0.04 9.03 3.74
N LEU A 130 1.19 9.28 4.35
CA LEU A 130 2.29 10.05 3.73
C LEU A 130 2.84 9.34 2.49
N TYR A 131 3.05 8.02 2.57
CA TYR A 131 3.58 7.25 1.45
C TYR A 131 2.63 7.30 0.23
N ARG A 132 1.32 7.06 0.44
CA ARG A 132 0.33 7.10 -0.64
C ARG A 132 0.15 8.51 -1.21
N ALA A 133 0.20 9.54 -0.36
CA ALA A 133 0.15 10.93 -0.80
C ALA A 133 1.40 11.31 -1.63
N ALA A 134 2.57 10.75 -1.31
CA ALA A 134 3.78 10.96 -2.09
C ALA A 134 3.71 10.27 -3.46
N GLU A 135 3.28 9.00 -3.51
CA GLU A 135 3.06 8.28 -4.79
C GLU A 135 2.12 9.03 -5.72
N LEU A 136 0.99 9.52 -5.19
CA LEU A 136 0.01 10.27 -5.97
C LEU A 136 0.59 11.59 -6.52
N ARG A 137 1.29 12.34 -5.67
CA ARG A 137 1.90 13.62 -6.08
C ARG A 137 3.01 13.43 -7.10
N ALA A 138 3.85 12.41 -6.93
CA ALA A 138 4.91 12.08 -7.90
C ALA A 138 4.31 11.68 -9.25
N ALA A 139 3.28 10.82 -9.26
CA ALA A 139 2.60 10.42 -10.49
C ALA A 139 2.02 11.61 -11.25
N LYS A 140 1.38 12.54 -10.53
CA LYS A 140 0.84 13.77 -11.14
C LYS A 140 1.94 14.71 -11.64
N ALA A 141 3.00 14.90 -10.86
CA ALA A 141 4.09 15.81 -11.22
C ALA A 141 4.87 15.34 -12.46
N CYS A 142 4.97 14.03 -12.67
CA CYS A 142 5.72 13.42 -13.78
C CYS A 142 4.83 12.98 -14.95
N GLU A 143 3.58 13.45 -15.03
CA GLU A 143 2.61 12.98 -16.03
C GLU A 143 3.09 13.20 -17.47
N ALA A 144 3.74 14.32 -17.75
CA ALA A 144 4.25 14.65 -19.08
C ALA A 144 5.35 13.68 -19.52
N GLU A 145 6.34 13.41 -18.66
CA GLU A 145 7.44 12.50 -18.92
C GLU A 145 6.95 11.06 -19.04
N ILE A 146 6.04 10.63 -18.16
CA ILE A 146 5.42 9.30 -18.23
C ILE A 146 4.72 9.11 -19.58
N ASN A 147 3.93 10.08 -20.02
CA ASN A 147 3.25 10.03 -21.31
C ASN A 147 4.25 10.01 -22.47
N GLY A 148 5.37 10.74 -22.34
CA GLY A 148 6.49 10.68 -23.27
C GLY A 148 7.06 9.26 -23.38
N LEU A 149 7.39 8.63 -22.25
CA LEU A 149 7.91 7.26 -22.19
C LEU A 149 6.92 6.24 -22.76
N ILE A 150 5.63 6.36 -22.44
CA ILE A 150 4.58 5.47 -22.96
C ILE A 150 4.51 5.53 -24.49
N LYS A 151 4.67 6.71 -25.09
CA LYS A 151 4.66 6.87 -26.56
C LYS A 151 5.85 6.21 -27.26
N LEU A 152 6.96 5.96 -26.55
CA LEU A 152 8.14 5.28 -27.09
C LEU A 152 8.01 3.76 -27.09
N LEU A 153 7.03 3.21 -26.38
CA LEU A 153 6.84 1.77 -26.30
C LEU A 153 6.30 1.25 -27.64
N ALA A 154 6.79 0.08 -28.04
CA ALA A 154 6.25 -0.63 -29.19
C ALA A 154 4.75 -0.89 -28.98
N LYS A 155 3.95 -0.66 -30.02
CA LYS A 155 2.56 -1.12 -30.00
C LYS A 155 2.59 -2.65 -30.11
N PRO A 156 1.78 -3.37 -29.32
CA PRO A 156 1.65 -4.82 -29.41
C PRO A 156 1.21 -5.26 -30.81
#